data_AF-A0A1V4YY31-F1
#
_entry.id   AF-A0A1V4YY31-F1
#
_cell.length_a   1.000
_cell.length_b   1.000
_cell.length_c   1.000
_cell.angle_alpha   90.00
_cell.angle_beta   90.00
_cell.angle_gamma   90.00
#
_symmetry.space_group_name_H-M   'P 1'
#
loop_
_entity.id
_entity.type
_entity.pdbx_description
1 polymer ?
#
loop_
_entity_poly.entity_id
_entity_poly.type
_entity_poly.pdbx_seq_one_letter_code
_entity_poly.pdbx_strand_id
1 'polypeptide(L)' 'MVDIKKCSFCGKQLEPGTGKMLVKKDGSIQYFCSSKCENNMKMGRIPRLTEWAKKPAKKE' A
#
# COMPACT_ATOMS: atom_id res chain seq x y z
N MET A 1 -21.19 6.15 4.04
CA MET A 1 -19.92 6.72 4.57
C MET A 1 -18.78 6.21 3.73
N VAL A 2 -17.91 7.10 3.27
CA VAL A 2 -16.84 6.78 2.33
C VAL A 2 -15.53 6.66 3.12
N ASP A 3 -15.01 5.43 3.23
CA ASP A 3 -13.79 5.16 3.97
C ASP A 3 -12.56 5.45 3.10
N ILE A 4 -11.81 6.49 3.46
CA ILE A 4 -10.58 6.88 2.76
C ILE A 4 -9.43 6.03 3.30
N LYS A 5 -9.00 5.05 2.50
CA LYS A 5 -7.94 4.12 2.88
C LYS A 5 -6.57 4.64 2.48
N LYS A 6 -5.51 4.23 3.17
CA LYS A 6 -4.12 4.59 2.83
C LYS A 6 -3.39 3.42 2.17
N CYS A 7 -2.61 3.71 1.14
CA CYS A 7 -1.77 2.73 0.47
C CYS A 7 -0.67 2.25 1.42
N SER A 8 -0.56 0.94 1.61
CA SER A 8 0.43 0.32 2.49
C SER A 8 1.87 0.48 1.99
N PHE A 9 2.07 0.74 0.69
CA PHE A 9 3.39 0.89 0.09
C PHE A 9 3.84 2.36 0.01
N CYS A 10 3.04 3.22 -0.61
CA CYS A 10 3.42 4.61 -0.91
C CYS A 10 2.80 5.64 0.03
N GLY A 11 1.99 5.23 1.02
CA GLY A 11 1.38 6.13 2.00
C GLY A 11 0.33 7.12 1.45
N LYS A 12 0.08 7.13 0.14
CA LYS A 12 -0.94 7.99 -0.48
C LYS A 12 -2.34 7.54 -0.06
N GLN A 13 -3.25 8.51 0.08
CA GLN A 13 -4.68 8.23 0.24
C GLN A 13 -5.21 7.62 -1.06
N LEU A 14 -5.98 6.54 -0.93
CA LEU A 14 -6.74 5.95 -2.03
C LEU A 14 -8.05 6.69 -2.11
N GLU A 15 -8.34 7.20 -3.30
CA GLU A 15 -9.68 7.67 -3.61
C GLU A 15 -10.67 6.49 -3.57
N PRO A 16 -11.87 6.72 -3.04
CA PRO A 16 -12.89 5.69 -2.93
C PRO A 16 -13.26 5.12 -4.30
N GLY A 17 -13.36 3.79 -4.38
CA GLY A 17 -13.58 3.09 -5.65
C GLY A 17 -12.32 2.87 -6.48
N THR A 18 -11.14 3.35 -6.04
CA THR A 18 -9.86 3.16 -6.73
C THR A 18 -8.90 2.30 -5.92
N GLY A 19 -8.12 1.47 -6.62
CA GLY A 19 -7.04 0.67 -6.05
C GLY A 19 -7.36 -0.81 -5.93
N LYS A 20 -6.52 -1.53 -5.17
CA LYS A 20 -6.65 -2.97 -4.94
C LYS A 20 -6.44 -3.30 -3.47
N MET A 21 -7.15 -4.33 -3.01
CA MET A 21 -7.00 -4.92 -1.69
C MET A 21 -6.36 -6.30 -1.82
N LEU A 22 -5.20 -6.48 -1.20
CA LEU A 22 -4.53 -7.78 -1.10
C LEU A 22 -4.70 -8.32 0.31
N VAL A 23 -5.32 -9.49 0.42
CA VAL A 23 -5.43 -10.23 1.69
C VAL A 23 -4.35 -11.29 1.71
N LYS A 24 -3.46 -11.23 2.70
CA LYS A 24 -2.42 -12.25 2.91
C LYS A 24 -3.00 -13.50 3.56
N LYS A 25 -2.27 -14.61 3.47
CA LYS A 25 -2.64 -15.88 4.15
C LYS A 25 -2.78 -15.71 5.66
N ASP A 26 -2.03 -14.79 6.26
CA ASP A 26 -2.10 -14.45 7.69
C ASP A 26 -3.33 -13.58 8.06
N GLY A 27 -4.24 -13.31 7.12
CA GLY A 27 -5.40 -12.44 7.32
C GLY A 27 -5.10 -10.94 7.28
N SER A 28 -3.83 -10.55 7.18
CA SER A 28 -3.46 -9.12 7.08
C SER A 28 -3.85 -8.52 5.73
N ILE A 29 -4.52 -7.36 5.79
CA ILE A 29 -5.02 -6.63 4.63
C ILE A 29 -4.03 -5.53 4.23
N GLN A 30 -3.69 -5.48 2.95
CA GLN A 30 -2.85 -4.44 2.37
C GLN A 30 -3.59 -3.73 1.24
N TYR A 31 -3.55 -2.40 1.27
CA TYR A 31 -4.18 -1.57 0.24
C TYR A 31 -3.11 -1.04 -0.70
N PHE A 32 -3.37 -1.12 -2.01
CA PHE A 32 -2.47 -0.63 -3.05
C PHE A 32 -3.18 0.38 -3.93
N CYS A 33 -2.53 1.52 -4.16
CA CYS A 33 -3.05 2.54 -5.07
C CYS A 33 -2.89 2.15 -6.55
N SER A 34 -1.90 1.32 -6.90
CA SER A 34 -1.60 0.95 -8.28
C SER A 34 -0.79 -0.34 -8.39
N SER A 35 -0.79 -0.95 -9.58
CA SER A 35 0.02 -2.13 -9.90
C SER A 35 1.51 -1.91 -9.65
N LYS A 36 2.01 -0.67 -9.76
CA LYS A 36 3.39 -0.33 -9.40
C LYS A 36 3.69 -0.67 -7.94
N CYS A 37 2.78 -0.34 -7.01
CA CYS A 37 2.98 -0.61 -5.59
C CYS A 37 2.90 -2.11 -5.28
N GLU A 38 1.97 -2.82 -5.92
CA GLU A 38 1.83 -4.27 -5.80
C GLU A 38 3.11 -4.99 -6.30
N ASN A 39 3.59 -4.63 -7.49
CA ASN A 39 4.76 -5.27 -8.09
C ASN A 39 6.03 -5.00 -7.30
N ASN A 40 6.24 -3.78 -6.81
CA ASN A 40 7.40 -3.50 -5.94
C ASN A 40 7.34 -4.30 -4.63
N MET A 41 6.15 -4.47 -4.07
CA MET A 41 5.98 -5.29 -2.87
C MET A 41 6.19 -6.77 -3.15
N LYS A 42 5.74 -7.29 -4.30
CA LYS A 42 6.01 -8.67 -4.77
C LYS A 42 7.50 -8.91 -5.04
N MET A 43 8.22 -7.91 -5.53
CA MET A 43 9.68 -7.94 -5.71
C MET A 43 10.45 -7.86 -4.38
N GLY A 44 9.77 -7.79 -3.22
CA GLY A 44 10.42 -7.71 -1.92
C GLY A 44 11.05 -6.35 -1.63
N ARG A 45 10.76 -5.30 -2.42
CA ARG A 45 11.29 -3.96 -2.17
C ARG A 45 10.66 -3.39 -0.90
N ILE A 46 11.53 -2.92 -0.01
CA ILE A 46 11.10 -2.29 1.24
C ILE A 46 10.77 -0.83 0.93
N PRO A 47 9.54 -0.35 1.25
CA PRO A 47 9.14 1.03 0.96
C PRO A 47 10.04 2.06 1.67
N ARG A 48 10.67 1.71 2.80
CA ARG A 48 11.65 2.55 3.51
C ARG A 48 12.94 2.79 2.72
N LEU A 49 13.34 1.83 1.88
CA LEU A 49 14.54 1.90 1.05
C LEU A 49 14.24 2.40 -0.37
N THR A 50 12.97 2.63 -0.68
CA THR A 50 12.52 3.03 -2.01
C THR A 50 12.36 4.55 -2.05
N GLU A 51 13.30 5.27 -2.65
CA GLU A 51 13.34 6.74 -2.61
C GLU A 51 12.06 7.43 -3.13
N TRP A 52 11.42 6.86 -4.15
CA TRP A 52 10.18 7.41 -4.71
C TRP A 52 8.93 7.07 -3.88
N ALA A 53 9.02 6.12 -2.95
CA ALA A 53 7.91 5.80 -2.07
C ALA A 53 7.87 6.87 -0.96
N LYS A 54 6.80 7.68 -0.94
CA LYS A 54 6.50 8.50 0.23
C LYS A 54 6.39 7.54 1.42
N LYS A 55 7.32 7.67 2.37
CA LYS A 55 7.45 6.80 3.56
C LYS A 55 6.06 6.44 4.09
N PRO A 56 5.65 5.16 4.14
CA PRO A 56 4.54 4.81 5.00
C PRO A 56 5.00 5.12 6.43
N ALA A 57 4.21 5.90 7.16
CA ALA A 57 4.41 6.12 8.59
C ALA A 57 4.65 4.76 9.26
N LYS A 58 5.63 4.71 10.16
CA LYS A 58 5.93 3.56 11.00
C LYS A 58 4.59 2.98 11.51
N LYS A 59 4.37 1.67 11.34
CA LYS A 59 3.47 0.97 12.25
C LYS A 59 4.26 0.84 13.55
N GLU A 60 3.86 1.59 14.57
CA GLU A 60 4.09 1.23 15.97
C GLU A 60 3.41 -0.11 16.27
#